data_AF-A0A2E3RKJ7-F1
#
_entry.id   AF-A0A2E3RKJ7-F1
#
_cell.length_a   1.000
_cell.length_b   1.000
_cell.length_c   1.000
_cell.angle_alpha   90.00
_cell.angle_beta   90.00
_cell.angle_gamma   90.00
#
_symmetry.space_group_name_H-M   'P 1'
#
loop_
_entity.id
_entity.type
_entity.pdbx_description
1 polymer ?
#
loop_
_entity_poly.entity_id
_entity_poly.type
_entity_poly.pdbx_seq_one_letter_code
_entity_poly.pdbx_strand_id
1 'polypeptide(L)'
;MNKNYNQLISKYIDNELSSDEKKSFEDYMKSNDDFANKVNKIKNNILLFKNISKFETSKDFIQNLNEQISKKQSNLFSFLPDFKTSLSFAFSLALLFFIMINYGEKDSNYIAKQSKSEQNLLESKIDSLKSDDFQIKQVKGSKINK
;
A
#
# COMPACT_ATOMS: atom_id res chain seq x y z
N MET A 1 -25.42 -30.38 -13.41
CA MET A 1 -24.43 -29.37 -12.94
C MET A 1 -23.47 -30.08 -12.00
N ASN A 2 -22.21 -30.28 -12.39
CA ASN A 2 -21.22 -30.93 -11.52
C ASN A 2 -20.89 -29.97 -10.37
N LYS A 3 -21.53 -30.14 -9.21
CA LYS A 3 -21.21 -29.37 -8.01
C LYS A 3 -19.84 -29.82 -7.52
N ASN A 4 -18.85 -28.93 -7.57
CA ASN A 4 -17.54 -29.20 -6.98
C ASN A 4 -17.63 -28.98 -5.46
N TYR A 5 -18.07 -30.00 -4.72
CA TYR A 5 -18.23 -29.94 -3.27
C TYR A 5 -16.94 -29.57 -2.53
N ASN A 6 -15.76 -29.80 -3.12
CA ASN A 6 -14.49 -29.35 -2.52
C ASN A 6 -14.41 -27.82 -2.35
N GLN A 7 -14.99 -27.05 -3.27
CA GLN A 7 -15.00 -25.59 -3.19
C GLN A 7 -15.99 -25.05 -2.15
N LEU A 8 -16.94 -25.90 -1.72
CA LEU A 8 -17.96 -25.54 -0.74
C LEU A 8 -17.50 -25.81 0.70
N ILE A 9 -16.36 -26.48 0.92
CA ILE A 9 -15.88 -26.84 2.25
C ILE A 9 -15.69 -25.61 3.14
N SER A 10 -15.02 -24.56 2.63
CA SER A 10 -14.80 -23.33 3.41
C SER A 10 -16.12 -22.67 3.80
N LYS A 11 -17.01 -22.50 2.81
CA LYS A 11 -18.36 -21.93 3.03
C LYS A 11 -19.18 -22.76 4.03
N TYR A 12 -19.06 -24.08 4.01
CA TYR A 12 -19.73 -24.96 4.97
C TYR A 12 -19.20 -24.74 6.39
N ILE A 13 -17.87 -24.66 6.55
CA ILE A 13 -17.23 -24.46 7.86
C ILE A 13 -17.56 -23.08 8.45
N ASP A 14 -17.64 -22.06 7.60
CA ASP A 14 -17.94 -20.67 7.99
C ASP A 14 -19.46 -20.40 8.10
N ASN A 15 -20.31 -21.42 7.90
CA ASN A 15 -21.77 -21.32 7.89
C ASN A 15 -22.34 -20.33 6.85
N GLU A 16 -21.70 -20.21 5.69
CA GLU A 16 -22.09 -19.32 4.59
C GLU A 16 -22.91 -20.01 3.49
N LEU A 17 -23.19 -21.30 3.62
CA LEU A 17 -24.06 -22.02 2.67
C LEU A 17 -25.54 -21.72 2.92
N SER A 18 -26.31 -21.61 1.84
CA SER A 18 -27.77 -21.60 1.94
C SER A 18 -28.29 -22.94 2.49
N SER A 19 -29.51 -22.95 3.04
CA SER A 19 -30.11 -24.15 3.65
C SER A 19 -30.14 -25.34 2.68
N ASP A 20 -30.49 -25.11 1.42
CA ASP A 20 -30.59 -26.16 0.40
C ASP A 20 -29.20 -26.70 -0.02
N GLU A 21 -28.21 -25.80 -0.12
CA GLU A 21 -26.82 -26.20 -0.39
C GLU A 21 -26.21 -26.98 0.76
N LYS A 22 -26.50 -26.57 2.00
CA LYS A 22 -26.05 -27.27 3.20
C LYS A 22 -26.59 -28.69 3.25
N LYS A 23 -27.89 -28.87 2.98
CA LYS A 23 -28.51 -30.20 2.91
C LYS A 23 -27.84 -31.07 1.82
N SER A 24 -27.70 -30.53 0.61
CA SER A 24 -27.03 -31.19 -0.51
C SER A 24 -25.57 -31.56 -0.19
N PHE A 25 -24.87 -30.73 0.58
CA PHE A 25 -23.49 -30.97 1.02
C PHE A 25 -23.41 -32.06 2.09
N GLU A 26 -24.30 -32.03 3.09
CA GLU A 26 -24.36 -33.04 4.15
C GLU A 26 -24.78 -34.41 3.62
N ASP A 27 -25.68 -34.46 2.64
CA ASP A 27 -26.07 -35.71 1.97
C ASP A 27 -24.89 -36.30 1.18
N TYR A 28 -24.11 -35.46 0.50
CA TYR A 28 -22.88 -35.88 -0.16
C TYR A 28 -21.81 -36.37 0.83
N MET A 29 -21.67 -35.69 1.97
CA MET A 29 -20.75 -36.07 3.04
C MET A 29 -21.12 -37.41 3.68
N LYS A 30 -22.41 -37.71 3.87
CA LYS A 30 -22.88 -39.02 4.34
C LYS A 30 -22.63 -40.14 3.34
N SER A 31 -22.60 -39.82 2.05
CA SER A 31 -22.42 -40.80 0.98
C SER A 31 -20.96 -41.04 0.61
N ASN A 32 -20.02 -40.25 1.16
CA ASN A 32 -18.61 -40.31 0.83
C ASN A 32 -17.74 -40.10 2.08
N ASP A 33 -17.29 -41.21 2.67
CA ASP A 33 -16.52 -41.23 3.91
C ASP A 33 -15.17 -40.50 3.79
N ASP A 34 -14.50 -40.59 2.63
CA ASP A 34 -13.24 -39.88 2.38
C ASP A 34 -13.44 -38.37 2.41
N PHE A 35 -14.52 -37.89 1.80
CA PHE A 35 -14.88 -36.49 1.83
C PHE A 35 -15.24 -36.03 3.25
N ALA A 36 -16.00 -36.82 4.00
CA ALA A 36 -16.32 -36.54 5.40
C ALA A 36 -15.06 -36.43 6.26
N ASN A 37 -14.13 -37.38 6.10
CA ASN A 37 -12.84 -37.37 6.80
C ASN A 37 -12.02 -36.12 6.46
N LYS A 38 -12.03 -35.68 5.20
CA LYS A 38 -11.36 -34.44 4.78
C LYS A 38 -11.96 -33.22 5.45
N VAL A 39 -13.28 -33.07 5.44
CA VAL A 39 -13.97 -31.93 6.09
C VAL A 39 -13.68 -31.92 7.59
N ASN A 40 -13.76 -33.08 8.24
CA ASN A 40 -13.48 -33.22 9.68
C ASN A 40 -12.03 -32.85 10.02
N LYS A 41 -11.04 -33.29 9.22
CA LYS A 41 -9.63 -32.90 9.41
C LYS A 41 -9.44 -31.38 9.34
N ILE A 42 -10.06 -30.72 8.35
CA ILE A 42 -9.97 -29.26 8.19
C ILE A 42 -10.62 -28.57 9.39
N LYS A 43 -11.81 -29.01 9.81
CA LYS A 43 -12.51 -28.47 10.98
C LYS A 43 -11.69 -28.61 12.26
N ASN A 44 -11.05 -29.77 12.46
CA ASN A 44 -10.17 -30.01 13.60
C ASN A 44 -8.93 -29.10 13.58
N ASN A 45 -8.29 -28.92 12.42
CA ASN A 45 -7.18 -27.98 12.31
C ASN A 45 -7.58 -26.56 12.68
N ILE A 46 -8.73 -26.08 12.20
CA ILE A 46 -9.24 -24.75 12.57
C ILE A 46 -9.51 -24.64 14.06
N LEU A 47 -10.07 -25.68 14.69
CA LEU A 47 -10.26 -25.71 16.14
C LEU A 47 -8.93 -25.66 16.89
N LEU A 48 -7.90 -26.38 16.43
CA LEU A 48 -6.56 -26.30 17.01
C LEU A 48 -6.02 -24.87 16.94
N PHE A 49 -6.12 -24.21 15.78
CA PHE A 49 -5.69 -22.82 15.62
C PHE A 49 -6.47 -21.83 16.50
N LYS A 50 -7.79 -22.02 16.63
CA LYS A 50 -8.64 -21.18 17.51
C LYS A 50 -8.31 -21.34 18.98
N ASN A 51 -7.81 -22.51 19.38
CA ASN A 51 -7.43 -22.83 20.75
C ASN A 51 -6.00 -22.43 21.10
N ILE A 52 -5.22 -21.91 20.14
CA ILE A 52 -3.91 -21.33 20.44
C ILE A 52 -4.13 -20.12 21.35
N SER A 53 -3.44 -20.10 22.50
CA SER A 53 -3.48 -18.98 23.42
C SER A 53 -3.14 -17.69 22.69
N LYS A 54 -3.93 -16.64 22.88
CA LYS A 54 -3.60 -15.32 22.34
C LYS A 54 -2.20 -14.94 22.83
N PHE A 55 -1.29 -14.75 21.88
CA PHE A 55 0.05 -14.24 22.19
C PHE A 55 -0.08 -12.75 22.48
N GLU A 56 0.18 -12.37 23.73
CA GLU A 56 0.36 -10.97 24.08
C GLU A 56 1.81 -10.56 23.82
N THR A 57 2.01 -9.31 23.43
CA THR A 57 3.37 -8.78 23.34
C THR A 57 3.96 -8.65 24.73
N SER A 58 5.28 -8.61 24.84
CA SER A 58 5.91 -8.27 26.12
C SER A 58 5.43 -6.87 26.56
N LYS A 59 5.38 -6.66 27.89
CA LYS A 59 4.95 -5.38 28.48
C LYS A 59 5.75 -4.19 27.94
N ASP A 60 7.03 -4.43 27.63
CA ASP A 60 7.97 -3.41 27.16
C ASP A 60 8.13 -3.39 25.63
N PHE A 61 7.26 -4.08 24.88
CA PHE A 61 7.37 -4.17 23.42
C PHE A 61 7.45 -2.81 22.74
N ILE A 62 6.56 -1.88 23.11
CA ILE A 62 6.53 -0.52 22.54
C ILE A 62 7.79 0.27 22.90
N GLN A 63 8.29 0.13 24.13
CA GLN A 63 9.51 0.78 24.57
C GLN A 63 10.72 0.27 23.77
N ASN A 64 10.90 -1.05 23.70
CA ASN A 64 11.98 -1.68 22.96
C ASN A 64 11.92 -1.36 21.46
N LEU A 65 10.72 -1.28 20.89
CA LEU A 65 10.52 -0.88 19.50
C LEU A 65 10.97 0.56 19.27
N ASN A 66 10.57 1.49 20.13
CA ASN A 66 10.96 2.90 20.04
C ASN A 66 12.48 3.06 20.17
N GLU A 67 13.11 2.38 21.12
CA GLU A 67 14.57 2.41 21.29
C GLU A 67 15.30 1.95 20.02
N GLN A 68 14.82 0.88 19.37
CA GLN A 68 15.40 0.39 18.12
C GLN A 68 15.20 1.37 16.95
N ILE A 69 14.04 2.03 16.85
CA ILE A 69 13.79 3.06 15.83
C ILE A 69 14.75 4.24 16.03
N SER A 70 14.88 4.75 17.26
CA SER A 70 15.77 5.86 17.59
C SER A 70 17.24 5.51 17.32
N LYS A 71 17.68 4.31 17.67
CA LYS A 71 19.04 3.81 17.37
C LYS A 71 19.33 3.72 15.87
N LYS A 72 18.33 3.34 15.06
CA LYS A 72 18.48 3.31 13.60
C LYS A 72 18.51 4.72 13.00
N GLN A 73 17.75 5.66 13.58
CA GLN A 73 17.75 7.05 13.15
C GLN A 73 19.10 7.75 13.42
N SER A 74 19.76 7.46 14.55
CA SER A 74 21.10 7.98 14.82
C SER A 74 22.16 7.43 13.86
N ASN A 75 22.01 6.18 13.39
CA ASN A 75 22.93 5.55 12.45
C ASN A 75 22.73 6.00 10.98
N LEU A 76 21.61 6.67 10.64
CA LEU A 76 21.43 7.26 9.31
C LEU A 76 22.31 8.51 9.12
N PHE A 77 22.59 9.25 10.19
CA PHE A 77 23.46 10.43 10.14
C PHE A 77 24.96 10.09 10.19
N SER A 78 25.34 8.90 10.65
CA SER A 78 26.75 8.47 10.67
C SER A 78 27.28 8.07 9.29
N PHE A 79 26.42 7.99 8.26
CA PHE A 79 26.82 7.65 6.89
C PHE A 79 27.03 8.89 6.00
N LEU A 80 26.81 10.10 6.52
CA LEU A 80 27.22 11.31 5.82
C LEU A 80 28.74 11.43 6.00
N PRO A 81 29.54 11.38 4.91
CA PRO A 81 30.95 11.68 5.00
C PRO A 81 31.09 13.12 5.51
N ASP A 82 31.98 13.35 6.47
CA ASP A 82 32.44 14.70 6.81
C ASP A 82 33.16 15.30 5.59
N PHE A 83 32.40 15.84 4.65
CA PHE A 83 32.94 16.59 3.52
C PHE A 83 33.48 17.92 4.04
N LYS A 84 34.70 17.89 4.61
CA LYS A 84 35.52 19.09 4.80
C LYS A 84 35.97 19.57 3.43
N THR A 85 35.12 20.34 2.76
CA THR A 85 35.53 21.03 1.53
C THR A 85 36.47 22.17 1.94
N SER A 86 37.77 21.97 1.70
CA SER A 86 38.78 23.03 1.88
C SER A 86 38.82 24.03 0.72
N LEU A 87 37.85 23.98 -0.19
CA LEU A 87 37.75 24.97 -1.25
C LEU A 87 37.28 26.28 -0.63
N SER A 88 38.20 27.25 -0.57
CA SER A 88 37.88 28.62 -0.25
C SER A 88 36.68 29.09 -1.08
N PHE A 89 35.78 29.86 -0.48
CA PHE A 89 34.60 30.41 -1.15
C PHE A 89 34.92 31.07 -2.51
N ALA A 90 36.10 31.68 -2.62
CA ALA A 90 36.63 32.24 -3.86
C ALA A 90 36.80 31.22 -5.00
N PHE A 91 37.23 29.97 -4.71
CA PHE A 91 37.33 28.91 -5.71
C PHE A 91 35.96 28.45 -6.20
N SER A 92 34.96 28.38 -5.30
CA SER A 92 33.58 28.04 -5.69
C SER A 92 32.97 29.12 -6.58
N LEU A 93 33.21 30.40 -6.26
CA LEU A 93 32.79 31.53 -7.09
C LEU A 93 33.50 31.53 -8.44
N ALA A 94 34.81 31.28 -8.46
CA ALA A 94 35.58 31.21 -9.71
C ALA A 94 35.08 30.07 -10.62
N LEU A 95 34.72 28.91 -10.05
CA LEU A 95 34.16 27.80 -10.81
C LEU A 95 32.78 28.15 -11.40
N LEU A 96 31.89 28.75 -10.61
CA LEU A 96 30.59 29.23 -11.08
C LEU A 96 30.74 30.30 -12.18
N PHE A 97 31.69 31.21 -12.01
CA PHE A 97 31.99 32.24 -13.00
C PHE A 97 32.55 31.65 -14.29
N PHE A 98 33.41 30.65 -14.18
CA PHE A 98 33.93 29.91 -15.34
C PHE A 98 32.83 29.16 -16.09
N ILE A 99 31.90 28.53 -15.37
CA ILE A 99 30.72 27.89 -15.99
C ILE A 99 29.84 28.94 -16.67
N MET A 100 29.61 30.09 -16.02
CA MET A 100 28.81 31.19 -16.59
C MET A 100 29.45 31.76 -17.87
N ILE A 101 30.78 31.91 -17.92
CA ILE A 101 31.47 32.39 -19.14
C ILE A 101 31.40 31.38 -20.28
N ASN A 102 31.60 30.09 -19.98
CA ASN A 102 31.71 29.06 -21.03
C ASN A 102 30.34 28.54 -21.51
N TYR A 103 29.31 28.65 -20.67
CA TYR A 103 27.99 28.06 -20.93
C TYR A 103 26.82 29.03 -20.74
N GLY A 104 27.04 30.27 -20.29
CA GLY A 104 25.98 31.21 -19.88
C GLY A 104 25.18 31.87 -21.00
N GLU A 105 25.34 31.47 -22.26
CA GLU A 105 24.59 32.04 -23.37
C GLU A 105 24.16 30.97 -24.39
N LYS A 106 23.27 30.03 -23.99
CA LYS A 106 22.56 29.19 -24.98
C LYS A 106 21.07 28.89 -24.78
N ASP A 107 20.41 29.29 -23.69
CA ASP A 107 19.08 28.69 -23.37
C ASP A 107 17.89 29.64 -23.16
N SER A 108 17.90 30.89 -23.65
CA SER A 108 16.66 31.69 -23.63
C SER A 108 15.53 31.06 -24.46
N ASN A 109 15.89 30.43 -25.59
CA ASN A 109 14.93 29.77 -26.49
C ASN A 109 14.56 28.34 -26.07
N TYR A 110 15.33 27.67 -25.21
CA TYR A 110 15.00 26.33 -24.71
C TYR A 110 13.97 26.39 -23.58
N ILE A 111 14.12 27.33 -22.64
CA ILE A 111 13.17 27.54 -21.54
C ILE A 111 11.79 27.96 -22.08
N ALA A 112 11.74 28.79 -23.14
CA ALA A 112 10.49 29.24 -23.76
C ALA A 112 9.72 28.14 -24.53
N LYS A 113 10.43 27.11 -25.04
CA LYS A 113 9.79 25.96 -25.70
C LYS A 113 9.22 24.97 -24.69
N GLN A 114 9.92 24.76 -23.57
CA GLN A 114 9.48 23.87 -22.51
C GLN A 114 8.21 24.38 -21.82
N SER A 115 8.15 25.69 -21.51
CA SER A 115 6.96 26.30 -20.90
C SER A 115 5.72 26.21 -21.80
N LYS A 116 5.89 26.38 -23.11
CA LYS A 116 4.79 26.28 -24.09
C LYS A 116 4.29 24.84 -24.26
N SER A 117 5.19 23.85 -24.22
CA SER A 117 4.80 22.42 -24.24
C SER A 117 4.09 21.98 -22.97
N GLU A 118 4.51 22.48 -21.80
CA GLU A 118 3.87 22.16 -20.52
C GLU A 118 2.49 22.81 -20.39
N GLN A 119 2.30 24.01 -20.92
CA GLN A 119 0.99 24.66 -21.00
C GLN A 119 0.02 23.88 -21.91
N ASN A 120 0.46 23.44 -23.09
CA ASN A 120 -0.37 22.63 -23.99
C ASN A 120 -0.73 21.26 -23.39
N LEU A 121 0.17 20.65 -22.61
CA LEU A 121 -0.09 19.38 -21.91
C LEU A 121 -1.09 19.55 -20.75
N LEU A 122 -1.03 20.67 -20.02
CA LEU A 122 -2.00 21.00 -18.98
C LEU A 122 -3.39 21.29 -19.56
N GLU A 123 -3.47 21.99 -20.68
CA GLU A 123 -4.74 22.35 -21.33
C GLU A 123 -5.48 21.12 -21.89
N SER A 124 -4.75 20.19 -22.53
CA SER A 124 -5.31 18.89 -22.96
C SER A 124 -5.75 17.97 -21.80
N LYS A 125 -5.11 18.09 -20.63
CA LYS A 125 -5.49 17.34 -19.42
C LYS A 125 -6.74 17.91 -18.74
N ILE A 126 -6.98 19.21 -18.88
CA ILE A 126 -8.18 19.88 -18.37
C ILE A 126 -9.41 19.52 -19.23
N ASP A 127 -9.23 19.40 -20.54
CA ASP A 127 -10.33 19.04 -21.45
C ASP A 127 -10.77 17.57 -21.33
N SER A 128 -9.83 16.67 -21.00
CA SER A 128 -10.13 15.26 -20.73
C SER A 128 -10.77 14.98 -19.35
N LEU A 129 -10.79 15.97 -18.44
CA LEU A 129 -11.46 15.89 -17.13
C LEU A 129 -12.91 16.40 -17.17
N LYS A 130 -13.38 16.92 -18.31
CA LYS A 130 -14.77 17.34 -18.55
C LYS A 130 -15.63 16.23 -19.16
N SER A 131 -15.36 14.96 -18.86
CA SER A 131 -16.32 13.90 -19.19
C SER A 131 -17.52 13.98 -18.24
N ASP A 132 -18.70 14.13 -18.82
CA ASP A 132 -20.01 14.34 -18.17
C ASP A 132 -20.51 13.16 -17.31
N ASP A 133 -19.68 12.18 -16.98
CA ASP A 133 -20.11 10.89 -16.41
C ASP A 133 -19.86 10.71 -14.90
N PHE A 134 -19.25 11.68 -14.21
CA PHE A 134 -19.02 11.56 -12.76
C PHE A 134 -20.04 12.36 -11.94
N GLN A 135 -21.15 11.71 -11.57
CA GLN A 135 -22.08 12.24 -10.56
C GLN A 135 -21.47 12.11 -9.16
N ILE A 136 -20.73 13.14 -8.71
CA ILE A 136 -20.32 13.25 -7.30
C ILE A 136 -21.52 13.73 -6.47
N LYS A 137 -22.22 12.82 -5.79
CA LYS A 137 -23.21 13.19 -4.77
C LYS A 137 -22.49 13.74 -3.53
N GLN A 138 -22.54 15.06 -3.35
CA GLN A 138 -22.10 15.70 -2.11
C GLN A 138 -23.08 15.37 -0.97
N VAL A 139 -22.59 14.78 0.12
CA VAL A 139 -23.37 14.62 1.36
C VAL A 139 -23.10 15.80 2.29
N LYS A 140 -24.17 16.41 2.78
CA LYS A 140 -24.14 17.63 3.59
C LYS A 140 -23.73 17.29 5.03
N GLY A 141 -22.54 17.71 5.45
CA GLY A 141 -22.09 17.58 6.83
C GLY A 141 -22.93 18.44 7.79
N SER A 142 -23.43 17.84 8.86
CA SER A 142 -24.15 18.52 9.94
C SER A 142 -23.16 19.27 10.83
N LYS A 143 -23.29 20.59 10.93
CA LYS A 143 -22.52 21.40 11.87
C LYS A 143 -23.18 21.35 13.24
N ILE A 144 -22.46 20.82 14.23
CA ILE A 144 -22.79 20.95 15.64
C ILE A 144 -22.39 22.37 16.06
N ASN A 145 -23.37 23.23 16.33
CA ASN A 145 -23.13 24.55 16.92
C ASN A 145 -22.80 24.38 18.41
N LYS A 146 -21.74 25.06 18.85
CA LYS A 146 -21.36 25.21 20.25
C LYS A 146 -21.58 26.66 20.66
#